data_AF-A0A660W389-F1
#
_entry.id   AF-A0A660W389-F1
#
_cell.length_a   1.000
_cell.length_b   1.000
_cell.length_c   1.000
_cell.angle_alpha   90.00
_cell.angle_beta   90.00
_cell.angle_gamma   90.00
#
_symmetry.space_group_name_H-M   'P 1'
#
loop_
_entity.id
_entity.type
_entity.pdbx_description
1 polymer ?
#
loop_
_entity_poly.entity_id
_entity_poly.type
_entity_poly.pdbx_seq_one_letter_code
_entity_poly.pdbx_strand_id
1 'polypeptide(L)'
;MKSLGGRADDGSGVLLRTGITAEECIRYSLSQAITTLIVGISNRDELYQALNIGIDFSPMSSQEQADLRDRVREMAADGRFELFKTTQKFDGDYHRAQHDF
;
A
#
# COMPACT_ATOMS: atom_id res chain seq x y z
N MET A 1 -0.90 9.25 -1.24
CA MET A 1 -1.09 7.82 -1.60
C MET A 1 -0.76 6.99 -0.37
N LYS A 2 -1.48 5.89 -0.07
CA LYS A 2 -1.12 4.98 1.03
C LYS A 2 -0.01 4.06 0.54
N SER A 3 1.21 4.21 1.04
CA SER A 3 2.37 3.43 0.57
C SER A 3 2.15 1.92 0.66
N LEU A 4 1.41 1.45 1.66
CA LEU A 4 1.13 0.02 1.88
C LEU A 4 -0.29 -0.43 1.44
N GLY A 5 -1.06 0.44 0.77
CA GLY A 5 -2.43 0.15 0.31
C GLY A 5 -3.51 0.11 1.41
N GLY A 6 -3.15 0.41 2.66
CA GLY A 6 -4.05 0.28 3.81
C GLY A 6 -3.86 -1.04 4.55
N ARG A 7 -4.61 -1.20 5.63
CA ARG A 7 -4.43 -2.31 6.57
C ARG A 7 -5.33 -3.49 6.19
N ALA A 8 -4.73 -4.67 6.06
CA ALA A 8 -5.44 -5.93 5.92
C ALA A 8 -5.95 -6.44 7.28
N ASP A 9 -6.71 -7.53 7.26
CA ASP A 9 -7.36 -8.09 8.46
C ASP A 9 -6.34 -8.58 9.51
N ASP A 10 -5.17 -9.04 9.05
CA ASP A 10 -4.05 -9.48 9.89
C ASP A 10 -3.20 -8.31 10.43
N GLY A 11 -3.59 -7.07 10.13
CA GLY A 11 -2.88 -5.87 10.54
C GLY A 11 -1.74 -5.45 9.63
N SER A 12 -1.38 -6.26 8.63
CA SER A 12 -0.32 -5.95 7.66
C SER A 12 -0.80 -4.98 6.55
N GLY A 13 0.13 -4.47 5.75
CA GLY A 13 -0.18 -3.72 4.55
C GLY A 13 -0.77 -4.61 3.45
N VAL A 14 -1.92 -4.26 2.87
CA VAL A 14 -2.59 -5.10 1.85
C VAL A 14 -1.69 -5.38 0.65
N LEU A 15 -0.81 -4.44 0.28
CA LEU A 15 0.12 -4.61 -0.84
C LEU A 15 1.18 -5.69 -0.57
N LEU A 16 1.47 -6.03 0.69
CA LEU A 16 2.44 -7.08 1.01
C LEU A 16 1.96 -8.47 0.55
N ARG A 17 0.65 -8.64 0.35
CA ARG A 17 0.06 -9.86 -0.24
C ARG A 17 0.43 -10.07 -1.71
N THR A 18 0.98 -9.05 -2.38
CA THR A 18 1.48 -9.14 -3.76
C THR A 18 2.93 -9.64 -3.85
N GLY A 19 3.60 -9.84 -2.71
CA GLY A 19 5.03 -10.17 -2.66
C GLY A 19 5.95 -8.96 -2.85
N ILE A 20 5.42 -7.75 -3.01
CA ILE A 20 6.21 -6.51 -2.85
C ILE A 20 6.51 -6.29 -1.36
N THR A 21 7.73 -5.89 -1.04
CA THR A 21 8.14 -5.60 0.34
C THR A 21 7.67 -4.21 0.80
N ALA A 22 7.65 -3.97 2.12
CA ALA A 22 7.34 -2.65 2.67
C ALA A 22 8.38 -1.60 2.24
N GLU A 23 9.65 -1.99 2.12
CA GLU A 23 10.73 -1.14 1.62
C GLU A 23 10.49 -0.72 0.17
N GLU A 24 10.18 -1.68 -0.71
CA GLU A 24 9.86 -1.39 -2.10
C GLU A 24 8.66 -0.43 -2.22
N CYS A 25 7.62 -0.65 -1.43
CA CYS A 25 6.44 0.23 -1.36
C CYS A 25 6.76 1.66 -0.92
N ILE A 26 7.54 1.82 0.15
CA ILE A 26 7.91 3.12 0.71
C ILE A 26 8.86 3.85 -0.25
N ARG A 27 9.89 3.16 -0.77
CA ARG A 27 10.87 3.73 -1.71
C ARG A 27 10.21 4.11 -3.05
N TYR A 28 9.29 3.29 -3.57
CA TYR A 28 8.50 3.64 -4.76
C TYR A 28 7.68 4.91 -4.53
N SER A 29 7.01 5.01 -3.37
CA SER A 29 6.20 6.17 -3.00
C SER A 29 7.04 7.45 -2.88
N LEU A 30 8.20 7.38 -2.22
CA LEU A 30 9.15 8.50 -2.11
C LEU A 30 9.79 8.91 -3.44
N SER A 31 9.78 8.02 -4.44
CA SER A 31 10.30 8.31 -5.79
C SER A 31 9.29 9.02 -6.69
N GLN A 32 8.05 9.21 -6.23
CA GLN A 32 7.03 9.97 -6.96
C GLN A 32 7.18 11.48 -6.71
N ALA A 33 6.48 12.30 -7.50
CA ALA A 33 6.44 13.74 -7.31
C ALA A 33 5.63 14.14 -6.05
N ILE A 34 6.19 13.86 -4.87
CA ILE A 34 5.62 14.17 -3.56
C ILE A 34 6.63 14.94 -2.70
N THR A 35 6.13 15.80 -1.83
CA THR A 35 6.99 16.53 -0.86
C THR A 35 7.19 15.75 0.44
N THR A 36 6.22 14.92 0.82
CA THR A 36 6.22 14.21 2.11
C THR A 36 5.46 12.89 1.99
N LEU A 37 5.98 11.86 2.64
CA LEU A 37 5.29 10.58 2.85
C LEU A 37 5.00 10.40 4.34
N ILE A 38 3.74 10.11 4.68
CA ILE A 38 3.33 9.75 6.04
C ILE A 38 3.21 8.23 6.10
N VAL A 39 3.90 7.62 7.06
CA VAL A 39 3.91 6.16 7.27
C VAL A 39 3.26 5.86 8.63
N GLY A 40 2.31 4.93 8.64
CA GLY A 40 1.71 4.43 9.88
C GLY A 40 2.66 3.43 10.54
N ILE A 41 2.82 3.55 11.87
CA ILE A 41 3.74 2.73 12.67
C ILE A 41 2.95 2.19 13.85
N SER A 42 2.96 0.87 14.02
CA SER A 42 2.23 0.16 15.07
C SER A 42 3.15 -0.42 16.14
N ASN A 43 4.44 -0.60 15.81
CA ASN A 43 5.43 -1.17 16.70
C ASN A 43 6.84 -0.61 16.39
N ARG A 44 7.82 -1.01 17.22
CA ARG A 44 9.18 -0.48 17.14
C ARG A 44 9.99 -1.02 15.96
N ASP A 45 9.67 -2.20 15.47
CA ASP A 45 10.37 -2.79 14.32
C ASP A 45 9.97 -2.07 13.02
N GLU A 46 8.69 -1.74 12.86
CA GLU A 46 8.18 -0.88 11.78
C GLU A 46 8.82 0.51 11.81
N LEU A 47 9.03 1.08 13.02
CA LEU A 47 9.71 2.36 13.18
C LEU A 47 11.14 2.30 12.64
N TYR A 48 11.94 1.31 13.08
CA TYR A 48 13.32 1.18 12.61
C TYR A 48 13.40 0.89 11.12
N GLN A 49 12.50 0.07 10.59
CA GLN A 49 12.40 -0.17 9.15
C GLN A 49 12.15 1.15 8.39
N ALA A 50 11.15 1.93 8.78
CA ALA A 50 10.82 3.19 8.12
C ALA A 50 11.96 4.21 8.21
N LEU A 51 12.64 4.29 9.36
CA LEU A 51 13.80 5.16 9.55
C LEU A 51 14.96 4.74 8.64
N ASN A 52 15.31 3.45 8.59
CA ASN A 52 16.39 2.95 7.75
C ASN A 52 16.11 3.23 6.26
N ILE A 53 14.88 3.00 5.79
CA ILE A 53 14.50 3.32 4.41
C ILE A 53 14.65 4.82 4.12
N GLY A 54 14.29 5.68 5.07
CA GLY A 54 14.44 7.13 4.91
C GLY A 54 15.88 7.61 4.94
N ILE A 55 16.72 7.02 5.79
CA ILE A 55 18.16 7.32 5.91
C ILE A 55 18.90 6.90 4.65
N ASP A 56 18.65 5.68 4.18
CA ASP A 56 19.31 5.09 3.01
C ASP A 56 18.57 5.40 1.70
N PHE A 57 17.66 6.37 1.71
CA PHE A 57 16.79 6.64 0.58
C PHE A 57 17.58 7.07 -0.65
N SER A 58 17.41 6.30 -1.72
CA SER A 58 17.78 6.67 -3.08
C SER A 58 16.56 6.52 -3.98
N PRO A 59 16.19 7.52 -4.80
CA PRO A 59 15.06 7.40 -5.71
C PRO A 59 15.20 6.16 -6.62
N MET A 60 14.10 5.48 -6.88
CA MET A 60 14.04 4.46 -7.92
C MET A 60 14.15 5.11 -9.30
N SER A 61 15.04 4.58 -10.13
CA SER A 61 15.10 4.87 -11.56
C SER A 61 13.78 4.51 -12.25
N SER A 62 13.56 5.09 -13.43
CA SER A 62 12.37 4.77 -14.24
C SER A 62 12.26 3.29 -14.57
N GLN A 63 13.40 2.58 -14.72
CA GLN A 63 13.44 1.15 -14.97
C GLN A 63 13.03 0.34 -13.73
N GLU A 64 13.61 0.62 -12.55
CA GLU A 64 13.22 -0.05 -11.29
C GLU A 64 11.72 0.12 -11.02
N GLN A 65 11.17 1.31 -11.29
CA GLN A 65 9.74 1.58 -11.15
C GLN A 65 8.89 0.79 -12.16
N ALA A 66 9.37 0.63 -13.40
CA ALA A 66 8.68 -0.16 -14.42
C ALA A 66 8.68 -1.65 -14.05
N ASP A 67 9.84 -2.19 -13.66
CA ASP A 67 9.99 -3.59 -13.27
C ASP A 67 9.10 -3.96 -12.07
N LEU A 68 8.99 -3.06 -11.09
CA LEU A 68 8.11 -3.25 -9.93
C LEU A 68 6.63 -3.25 -10.34
N ARG A 69 6.21 -2.35 -11.23
CA ARG A 69 4.82 -2.34 -11.75
C ARG A 69 4.52 -3.59 -12.57
N ASP A 70 5.49 -4.07 -13.34
CA ASP A 70 5.35 -5.25 -14.18
C ASP A 70 5.17 -6.52 -13.34
N ARG A 71 5.92 -6.66 -12.22
CA ARG A 71 5.78 -7.75 -11.26
C ARG A 71 4.36 -7.89 -10.69
N VAL A 72 3.65 -6.78 -10.52
CA VAL A 72 2.30 -6.78 -9.92
C VAL A 72 1.18 -6.48 -10.90
N ARG A 73 1.47 -6.43 -12.19
CA ARG A 73 0.51 -6.06 -13.24
C ARG A 73 -0.77 -6.88 -13.17
N GLU A 74 -0.66 -8.20 -13.09
CA GLU A 74 -1.84 -9.10 -13.06
C GLU A 74 -2.69 -8.89 -11.80
N MET A 75 -2.03 -8.70 -10.65
CA MET A 75 -2.66 -8.47 -9.35
C MET A 75 -3.30 -7.09 -9.23
N ALA A 76 -2.78 -6.10 -9.95
CA ALA A 76 -3.30 -4.74 -9.98
C ALA A 76 -4.47 -4.56 -10.95
N ALA A 77 -4.72 -5.51 -11.85
CA ALA A 77 -5.64 -5.33 -12.98
C ALA A 77 -7.13 -5.49 -12.63
N ASP A 78 -7.48 -6.20 -11.56
CA ASP A 78 -8.87 -6.60 -11.27
C ASP A 78 -9.47 -5.98 -9.99
N GLY A 79 -8.72 -5.13 -9.29
CA GLY A 79 -9.20 -4.44 -8.10
C GLY A 79 -9.42 -5.32 -6.87
N ARG A 80 -8.92 -6.57 -6.84
CA ARG A 80 -9.10 -7.51 -5.72
C ARG A 80 -8.60 -6.99 -4.36
N PHE A 81 -7.73 -6.00 -4.34
CA PHE A 81 -7.20 -5.36 -3.12
C PHE A 81 -7.89 -4.03 -2.79
N GLU A 82 -8.76 -3.52 -3.66
CA GLU A 82 -9.49 -2.26 -3.49
C GLU A 82 -10.86 -2.50 -2.84
N LEU A 83 -10.87 -3.15 -1.67
CA LEU A 83 -12.10 -3.66 -1.04
C LEU A 83 -13.17 -2.58 -0.75
N PHE A 84 -12.77 -1.32 -0.58
CA PHE A 84 -13.69 -0.17 -0.47
C PHE A 84 -14.50 0.11 -1.75
N LYS A 85 -14.01 -0.35 -2.91
CA LYS A 85 -14.64 -0.11 -4.22
C LYS A 85 -15.33 -1.36 -4.76
N THR A 86 -14.86 -2.54 -4.37
CA THR A 86 -15.30 -3.81 -4.94
C THR A 86 -16.21 -4.63 -4.02
N THR A 87 -16.41 -4.20 -2.78
CA THR A 87 -17.21 -4.92 -1.77
C THR A 87 -17.97 -3.96 -0.85
N GLN A 88 -18.93 -4.46 -0.09
CA GLN A 88 -19.65 -3.73 0.98
C GLN A 88 -18.96 -3.88 2.36
N LYS A 89 -17.72 -4.38 2.40
CA LYS A 89 -17.01 -4.75 3.64
C LYS A 89 -16.90 -3.59 4.64
N PHE A 90 -16.79 -2.36 4.14
CA PHE A 90 -16.59 -1.17 4.96
C PHE A 90 -17.80 -0.24 5.00
N ASP A 91 -18.93 -0.65 4.42
CA ASP A 91 -20.15 0.14 4.46
C ASP A 91 -20.71 0.19 5.89
N GLY A 92 -21.38 1.29 6.23
CA GLY A 92 -22.11 1.38 7.49
C GLY A 92 -23.40 0.58 7.46
N ASP A 93 -23.86 0.10 8.62
CA ASP A 93 -25.12 -0.67 8.75
C ASP A 93 -26.31 0.05 8.12
N TYR A 94 -26.40 1.36 8.35
CA TYR A 94 -27.47 2.19 7.80
C TYR A 94 -27.48 2.21 6.27
N HIS A 95 -26.31 2.33 5.63
CA HIS A 95 -26.21 2.36 4.16
C HIS A 95 -26.54 1.00 3.55
N ARG A 96 -26.08 -0.09 4.18
CA ARG A 96 -26.45 -1.46 3.74
C ARG A 96 -27.96 -1.66 3.74
N ALA A 97 -28.62 -1.28 4.83
CA ALA A 97 -30.06 -1.41 4.97
C ALA A 97 -30.86 -0.57 3.95
N GLN A 98 -30.33 0.56 3.48
CA GLN A 98 -30.99 1.38 2.45
C GLN A 98 -30.97 0.75 1.05
N HIS A 99 -30.05 -0.16 0.80
CA HIS A 99 -29.77 -0.73 -0.52
C HIS A 99 -29.96 -2.25 -0.57
N ASP A 100 -30.59 -2.82 0.46
CA ASP A 100 -30.88 -4.26 0.59
C ASP A 100 -29.65 -5.16 0.39
N PHE A 101 -28.50 -4.73 0.94
CA PHE A 101 -27.26 -5.51 0.98
C PHE A 101 -27.17 -6.41 2.23
#